data_AF-A0A660ZSS3-F1
#
_entry.id   AF-A0A660ZSS3-F1
#
_cell.length_a   1.000
_cell.length_b   1.000
_cell.length_c   1.000
_cell.angle_alpha   90.00
_cell.angle_beta   90.00
_cell.angle_gamma   90.00
#
_symmetry.space_group_name_H-M   'P 1'
#
loop_
_entity.id
_entity.type
_entity.pdbx_description
1 polymer ?
#
loop_
_entity_poly.entity_id
_entity_poly.type
_entity_poly.pdbx_seq_one_letter_code
_entity_poly.pdbx_strand_id
1 'polypeptide(L)'
;FPVDSNFVTGRIDLVFRESGHWTIVDYKTDTVEADMVDSYAARYRLQGGIYALALSRAGLVPVNEVIFFFVRARAQSVLRIDEELLDETMRAVREALHR
;
A
#
# COMPACT_ATOMS: atom_id res chain seq x y z
N PHE A 1 11.46 6.94 -1.79
CA PHE A 1 12.67 6.14 -1.51
C PHE A 1 13.46 5.95 -2.80
N PRO A 2 14.79 5.79 -2.72
CA PRO A 2 15.63 5.56 -3.90
C PRO A 2 15.41 4.16 -4.49
N VAL A 3 15.42 4.08 -5.81
CA VAL A 3 15.43 2.85 -6.62
C VAL A 3 16.40 3.05 -7.77
N ASP A 4 17.55 2.38 -7.71
CA ASP A 4 18.65 2.54 -8.66
C ASP A 4 19.06 4.02 -8.80
N SER A 5 19.03 4.61 -9.99
CA SER A 5 19.30 6.04 -10.21
C SER A 5 18.08 6.95 -10.09
N ASN A 6 16.92 6.40 -9.73
CA ASN A 6 15.63 7.09 -9.66
C ASN A 6 15.12 7.22 -8.23
N PHE A 7 14.08 8.04 -8.07
CA PHE A 7 13.35 8.18 -6.81
C PHE A 7 11.86 7.89 -7.02
N VAL A 8 11.31 7.09 -6.10
CA VAL A 8 9.85 6.93 -5.96
C VAL A 8 9.38 7.88 -4.85
N THR A 9 8.43 8.75 -5.16
CA THR A 9 7.87 9.72 -4.21
C THR A 9 6.36 9.58 -4.14
N GLY A 10 5.78 9.84 -2.96
CA GLY A 10 4.35 9.80 -2.74
C GLY A 10 3.98 10.35 -1.37
N ARG A 11 2.70 10.35 -1.05
CA ARG A 11 2.16 10.77 0.25
C ARG A 11 1.29 9.63 0.79
N ILE A 12 1.49 9.30 2.05
CA ILE A 12 0.66 8.35 2.79
C ILE A 12 -0.34 9.18 3.61
N ASP A 13 -1.62 8.83 3.53
CA ASP A 13 -2.69 9.56 4.22
C ASP A 13 -2.59 9.40 5.73
N LEU A 14 -2.50 8.15 6.19
CA LEU A 14 -2.36 7.82 7.60
C LEU A 14 -1.42 6.63 7.78
N VAL A 15 -0.50 6.77 8.75
CA VAL A 15 0.36 5.70 9.24
C VAL A 15 0.34 5.73 10.75
N PHE A 16 0.17 4.57 11.37
CA PHE A 16 0.22 4.43 12.82
C PHE A 16 0.85 3.11 13.22
N ARG A 17 1.25 3.02 14.49
CA ARG A 17 1.81 1.80 15.07
C ARG A 17 0.88 1.28 16.15
N GLU A 18 0.44 0.04 16.00
CA GLU A 18 -0.39 -0.65 16.98
C GLU A 18 0.21 -2.03 17.27
N SER A 19 0.28 -2.41 18.54
CA SER A 19 0.81 -3.70 18.98
C SER A 19 2.20 -4.05 18.40
N GLY A 20 3.04 -3.04 18.15
CA GLY A 20 4.39 -3.21 17.61
C GLY A 20 4.49 -3.28 16.08
N HIS A 21 3.38 -3.19 15.35
CA HIS A 21 3.35 -3.27 13.89
C HIS A 21 2.88 -1.95 13.28
N TRP A 22 3.48 -1.59 12.14
CA TRP A 22 3.04 -0.43 11.37
C TRP A 22 1.88 -0.80 10.45
N THR A 23 0.84 0.02 10.49
CA THR A 23 -0.34 -0.06 9.64
C THR A 23 -0.49 1.23 8.85
N ILE A 24 -0.79 1.08 7.57
CA ILE A 24 -1.11 2.21 6.68
C ILE A 24 -2.61 2.19 6.42
N VAL A 25 -3.22 3.38 6.38
CA VAL A 25 -4.60 3.56 5.88
C VAL A 25 -4.56 4.55 4.73
N ASP A 26 -5.18 4.18 3.62
CA ASP A 26 -5.39 5.04 2.46
C ASP A 26 -6.91 5.20 2.22
N TYR A 27 -7.38 6.44 2.17
CA TYR A 27 -8.80 6.74 2.10
C TYR A 27 -9.25 6.85 0.64
N LYS A 28 -10.23 6.02 0.26
CA LYS A 28 -10.80 5.98 -1.08
C LYS A 28 -12.18 6.63 -1.11
N THR A 29 -12.42 7.46 -2.12
CA THR A 29 -13.69 8.17 -2.33
C THR A 29 -14.49 7.64 -3.51
N ASP A 30 -14.02 6.53 -4.11
CA ASP A 30 -14.71 5.79 -5.16
C ASP A 30 -16.16 5.44 -4.78
N THR A 31 -17.00 5.33 -5.81
CA THR A 31 -18.32 4.71 -5.68
C THR A 31 -18.19 3.22 -5.97
N VAL A 32 -18.36 2.41 -4.93
CA VAL A 32 -18.32 0.94 -4.98
C VAL A 32 -19.28 0.41 -3.92
N GLU A 33 -19.96 -0.70 -4.21
CA GLU A 33 -20.81 -1.38 -3.24
C GLU A 33 -19.97 -2.07 -2.16
N ALA A 34 -20.48 -2.10 -0.92
CA ALA A 34 -19.73 -2.56 0.24
C ALA A 34 -19.26 -4.02 0.13
N ASP A 35 -20.02 -4.88 -0.53
CA ASP A 35 -19.69 -6.29 -0.79
C ASP A 35 -18.66 -6.49 -1.91
N MET A 36 -18.40 -5.46 -2.71
CA MET A 36 -17.47 -5.52 -3.84
C MET A 36 -16.09 -4.93 -3.52
N VAL A 37 -15.90 -4.30 -2.35
CA VAL A 37 -14.68 -3.55 -2.00
C VAL A 37 -13.41 -4.39 -2.10
N ASP A 38 -13.44 -5.67 -1.71
CA ASP A 38 -12.25 -6.53 -1.75
C ASP A 38 -11.78 -6.77 -3.19
N SER A 39 -12.71 -7.10 -4.09
CA SER A 39 -12.39 -7.26 -5.50
C SER A 39 -11.96 -5.94 -6.15
N TYR A 40 -12.60 -4.84 -5.77
CA TYR A 40 -12.31 -3.50 -6.30
C TYR A 40 -10.92 -3.00 -5.87
N ALA A 41 -10.51 -3.33 -4.64
CA ALA A 41 -9.25 -2.90 -4.04
C ALA A 41 -8.01 -3.48 -4.74
N ALA A 42 -8.15 -4.55 -5.55
CA ALA A 42 -7.05 -5.12 -6.33
C ALA A 42 -6.32 -4.08 -7.20
N ARG A 43 -7.02 -3.06 -7.71
CA ARG A 43 -6.42 -1.95 -8.48
C ARG A 43 -5.42 -1.11 -7.69
N TYR A 44 -5.55 -1.11 -6.36
CA TYR A 44 -4.69 -0.36 -5.44
C TYR A 44 -3.56 -1.20 -4.86
N ARG A 45 -3.45 -2.50 -5.21
CA ARG A 45 -2.43 -3.41 -4.67
C ARG A 45 -1.01 -2.86 -4.85
N LEU A 46 -0.67 -2.37 -6.04
CA LEU A 46 0.66 -1.80 -6.32
C LEU A 46 0.92 -0.56 -5.46
N GLN A 47 -0.07 0.32 -5.28
CA GLN A 47 0.06 1.49 -4.42
C GLN A 47 0.32 1.10 -2.97
N GLY A 48 -0.45 0.14 -2.43
CA GLY A 48 -0.23 -0.36 -1.07
C GLY A 48 1.15 -0.97 -0.88
N GLY A 49 1.61 -1.77 -1.83
CA GLY A 49 2.98 -2.31 -1.83
C GLY A 49 4.05 -1.20 -1.83
N ILE A 50 3.87 -0.16 -2.65
CA ILE A 50 4.81 0.98 -2.73
C ILE A 50 4.89 1.71 -1.38
N TYR A 51 3.77 1.89 -0.68
CA TYR A 51 3.77 2.49 0.65
C TYR A 51 4.48 1.61 1.68
N ALA A 52 4.24 0.29 1.65
CA ALA A 52 4.92 -0.64 2.53
C ALA A 52 6.44 -0.65 2.28
N LEU A 53 6.88 -0.63 1.01
CA LEU A 53 8.30 -0.44 0.66
C LEU A 53 8.85 0.88 1.21
N ALA A 54 8.10 1.97 1.09
CA ALA A 54 8.53 3.28 1.57
C ALA A 54 8.77 3.28 3.09
N LEU A 55 7.86 2.69 3.87
CA LEU A 55 8.01 2.53 5.33
C LEU A 55 9.21 1.63 5.66
N SER A 56 9.31 0.47 5.02
CA SER A 56 10.42 -0.46 5.24
C SER A 56 11.78 0.19 4.96
N ARG A 57 11.88 0.97 3.88
CA ARG A 57 13.11 1.72 3.53
C ARG A 57 13.40 2.89 4.48
N ALA A 58 12.38 3.41 5.16
CA ALA A 58 12.55 4.41 6.21
C ALA A 58 12.84 3.79 7.60
N GLY A 59 12.94 2.45 7.70
CA GLY A 59 13.18 1.74 8.96
C GLY A 59 11.92 1.52 9.80
N LEU A 60 10.74 1.79 9.26
CA LEU A 60 9.45 1.58 9.93
C LEU A 60 8.98 0.15 9.66
N VAL A 61 9.63 -0.81 10.31
CA VAL A 61 9.32 -2.25 10.23
C VAL A 61 8.95 -2.81 11.60
N PRO A 62 8.17 -3.92 11.66
CA PRO A 62 7.48 -4.55 10.54
C PRO A 62 6.25 -3.76 10.07
N VAL A 63 5.95 -3.83 8.77
CA VAL A 63 4.70 -3.35 8.17
C VAL A 63 3.85 -4.59 7.88
N ASN A 64 2.68 -4.71 8.49
CA ASN A 64 1.87 -5.94 8.35
C ASN A 64 0.72 -5.80 7.34
N GLU A 65 0.19 -4.58 7.20
CA GLU A 65 -1.01 -4.37 6.40
C GLU A 65 -1.15 -2.93 5.90
N VAL A 66 -1.86 -2.82 4.78
CA VAL A 66 -2.40 -1.57 4.24
C VAL A 66 -3.91 -1.74 4.17
N ILE A 67 -4.63 -0.80 4.78
CA ILE A 67 -6.09 -0.75 4.78
C ILE A 67 -6.53 0.27 3.73
N PHE A 68 -7.32 -0.18 2.75
CA PHE A 68 -8.03 0.72 1.84
C PHE A 68 -9.43 0.97 2.40
N PHE A 69 -9.67 2.16 2.92
CA PHE A 69 -10.97 2.52 3.50
C PHE A 69 -11.83 3.26 2.48
N PHE A 70 -12.90 2.63 2.01
CA PHE A 70 -13.84 3.20 1.04
C PHE A 70 -14.90 4.02 1.77
N VAL A 71 -14.70 5.34 1.81
CA VAL A 71 -15.48 6.27 2.63
C VAL A 71 -16.97 6.24 2.29
N ARG A 72 -17.32 6.16 0.99
CA ARG A 72 -18.72 6.12 0.53
C ARG A 72 -19.40 4.80 0.86
N ALA A 73 -18.70 3.70 0.65
CA ALA A 73 -19.19 2.35 0.94
C ALA A 73 -19.24 2.05 2.45
N ARG A 74 -18.51 2.83 3.26
CA ARG A 74 -18.27 2.58 4.70
C ARG A 74 -17.73 1.18 4.96
N ALA A 75 -16.87 0.72 4.06
CA ALA A 75 -16.27 -0.60 4.10
C ALA A 75 -14.78 -0.49 3.82
N GLN A 76 -14.02 -1.52 4.20
CA GLN A 76 -12.57 -1.55 4.02
C GLN A 76 -12.14 -2.86 3.39
N SER A 77 -11.03 -2.80 2.66
CA SER A 77 -10.29 -3.98 2.23
C SER A 77 -8.89 -3.94 2.80
N VAL A 78 -8.36 -5.11 3.16
CA VAL A 78 -7.04 -5.24 3.80
C VAL A 78 -6.08 -5.96 2.88
N LEU A 79 -5.01 -5.26 2.51
CA LEU A 79 -3.85 -5.84 1.85
C LEU A 79 -2.84 -6.28 2.91
N ARG A 80 -2.63 -7.58 3.04
CA ARG A 80 -1.57 -8.14 3.89
C ARG A 80 -0.21 -7.92 3.22
N ILE A 81 0.76 -7.52 4.02
CA ILE A 81 2.14 -7.30 3.58
C ILE A 81 3.00 -8.47 4.02
N ASP A 82 3.57 -9.16 3.04
CA ASP A 82 4.58 -10.19 3.19
C ASP A 82 5.76 -9.90 2.26
N GLU A 83 6.83 -10.70 2.39
CA GLU A 83 8.05 -10.52 1.60
C GLU A 83 7.80 -10.73 0.10
N GLU A 84 6.93 -11.67 -0.27
CA GLU A 84 6.57 -11.95 -1.67
C GLU A 84 5.92 -10.74 -2.35
N LEU A 85 4.92 -10.12 -1.70
CA LEU A 85 4.29 -8.90 -2.21
C LEU A 85 5.30 -7.75 -2.32
N LEU A 86 6.22 -7.58 -1.36
CA LEU A 86 7.23 -6.52 -1.43
C LEU A 86 8.16 -6.72 -2.62
N ASP A 87 8.56 -7.96 -2.90
CA ASP A 87 9.38 -8.32 -4.05
C ASP A 87 8.65 -8.11 -5.38
N GLU A 88 7.39 -8.55 -5.47
CA GLU A 88 6.50 -8.26 -6.61
C GLU A 88 6.41 -6.76 -6.89
N THR A 89 6.19 -5.98 -5.83
CA THR A 89 6.06 -4.53 -5.92
C THR A 89 7.37 -3.89 -6.40
N MET A 90 8.52 -4.31 -5.87
CA MET A 90 9.82 -3.79 -6.29
C MET A 90 10.11 -4.09 -7.77
N ARG A 91 9.74 -5.29 -8.24
CA ARG A 91 9.83 -5.64 -9.67
C ARG A 91 8.98 -4.70 -10.52
N ALA A 92 7.71 -4.53 -10.17
CA ALA A 92 6.79 -3.65 -10.90
C ALA A 92 7.25 -2.18 -10.91
N VAL A 93 7.82 -1.69 -9.81
CA VAL A 93 8.40 -0.34 -9.72
C VAL A 93 9.60 -0.19 -10.65
N ARG A 94 10.54 -1.14 -10.65
CA ARG A 94 11.70 -1.11 -11.56
C ARG A 94 11.27 -1.14 -13.02
N GLU A 95 10.36 -2.04 -13.39
CA GLU A 95 9.80 -2.10 -14.74
C GLU A 95 9.16 -0.78 -15.16
N ALA A 96 8.46 -0.11 -14.26
CA ALA A 96 7.85 1.20 -14.54
C ALA A 96 8.87 2.33 -14.73
N LEU A 97 10.03 2.27 -14.08
CA LEU A 97 11.09 3.27 -14.17
C LEU A 97 12.05 3.07 -15.35
N HIS A 98 12.01 1.89 -15.99
CA HIS A 98 12.81 1.56 -17.18
C HIS A 98 12.03 1.70 -18.50
N ARG A 99 10.77 2.11 -18.45
CA ARG A 99 9.97 2.50 -19.62
C ARG A 99 10.18 3.97 -19.93
#